data_AF-A0A1G3M3A8-F1
#
_entry.id   AF-A0A1G3M3A8-F1
#
_cell.length_a   1.000
_cell.length_b   1.000
_cell.length_c   1.000
_cell.angle_alpha   90.00
_cell.angle_beta   90.00
_cell.angle_gamma   90.00
#
_symmetry.space_group_name_H-M   'P 1'
#
loop_
_entity.id
_entity.type
_entity.pdbx_description
1 polymer ?
#
loop_
_entity_poly.entity_id
_entity_poly.type
_entity_poly.pdbx_seq_one_letter_code
_entity_poly.pdbx_strand_id
1 'polypeptide(L)'
;MPCIPLKTADGAGGFMCGRREAARCIQNCGRAATLLCDFPIQNEPGVYKTCDRPLCASCAHEMGPDRHYCRVHWEYQRAKEAAASR
;
A
#
# COMPACT_ATOMS: atom_id res chain seq x y z
N MET A 1 -2.64 -6.03 14.66
CA MET A 1 -3.99 -5.79 15.22
C MET A 1 -3.86 -4.78 16.34
N PRO A 2 -4.33 -3.53 16.19
CA PRO A 2 -4.37 -2.59 17.30
C PRO A 2 -5.53 -2.97 18.23
N CYS A 3 -5.24 -3.25 19.50
CA CYS A 3 -6.23 -3.49 20.54
C CYS A 3 -6.66 -2.15 21.13
N ILE A 4 -7.95 -1.82 21.08
CA ILE A 4 -8.47 -0.58 21.67
C ILE A 4 -8.82 -0.86 23.14
N PRO A 5 -8.21 -0.19 24.12
CA PRO A 5 -8.59 -0.33 25.51
C PRO A 5 -9.97 0.30 25.74
N LEU A 6 -10.89 -0.47 26.30
CA LEU A 6 -12.21 -0.03 26.73
C LEU A 6 -12.24 0.00 28.26
N LYS A 7 -12.77 1.07 28.83
CA LYS A 7 -13.13 1.14 30.25
C LYS A 7 -14.65 1.19 30.35
N THR A 8 -15.25 0.22 31.01
CA THR A 8 -16.68 0.23 31.37
C THR A 8 -16.89 1.13 32.59
N ALA A 9 -18.07 1.75 32.69
CA ALA A 9 -18.43 2.67 33.77
C ALA A 9 -18.25 2.05 35.19
N ASP A 10 -18.43 0.74 35.31
CA ASP A 10 -18.26 -0.02 36.56
C ASP A 10 -16.80 -0.37 36.91
N GLY A 11 -15.82 0.18 36.17
CA GLY A 11 -14.39 -0.02 36.43
C GLY A 11 -13.79 -1.30 35.81
N ALA A 12 -14.60 -2.14 35.15
CA ALA A 12 -14.11 -3.26 34.36
C ALA A 12 -13.37 -2.77 33.10
N GLY A 13 -12.13 -3.25 32.90
CA GLY A 13 -11.30 -2.95 31.73
C GLY A 13 -11.26 -4.12 30.75
N GLY A 14 -11.39 -3.83 29.46
CA GLY A 14 -11.29 -4.83 28.39
C GLY A 14 -10.54 -4.29 27.17
N PHE A 15 -10.17 -5.18 26.26
CA PHE A 15 -9.59 -4.81 24.97
C PHE A 15 -10.54 -5.23 23.85
N MET A 16 -10.94 -4.27 23.01
CA MET A 16 -11.66 -4.58 21.78
C MET A 16 -10.66 -4.91 20.68
N CYS A 17 -10.65 -6.16 20.24
CA CYS A 17 -9.85 -6.62 19.11
C CYS A 17 -10.73 -6.67 17.85
N GLY A 18 -10.78 -5.56 17.11
CA GLY A 18 -11.46 -5.50 15.81
C GLY A 18 -10.51 -5.79 14.64
N ARG A 19 -11.00 -6.45 13.59
CA ARG A 19 -10.28 -6.48 12.30
C ARG A 19 -10.49 -5.12 11.63
N ARG A 20 -9.41 -4.41 11.31
CA ARG A 20 -9.48 -3.23 10.43
C ARG A 20 -10.00 -3.71 9.07
N GLU A 21 -10.94 -3.00 8.47
CA GLU A 21 -11.42 -3.34 7.12
C GLU A 21 -10.22 -3.48 6.19
N ALA A 22 -10.19 -4.58 5.41
CA ALA A 22 -9.10 -4.82 4.48
C ALA A 22 -8.98 -3.60 3.55
N ALA A 23 -7.75 -3.08 3.42
CA ALA A 23 -7.50 -1.95 2.53
C ALA A 23 -8.07 -2.31 1.15
N ARG A 24 -8.85 -1.40 0.58
CA ARG A 24 -9.42 -1.61 -0.75
C ARG A 24 -8.43 -1.15 -1.80
N CYS A 25 -8.41 -1.86 -2.92
CA CYS A 25 -7.71 -1.47 -4.13
C CYS A 25 -8.09 -0.04 -4.54
N ILE A 26 -7.14 0.89 -4.44
CA ILE A 26 -7.36 2.31 -4.76
C ILE A 26 -7.43 2.55 -6.29
N GLN A 27 -7.03 1.58 -7.11
CA GLN A 27 -7.15 1.63 -8.57
C GLN A 27 -8.59 1.41 -9.09
N ASN A 28 -9.60 1.78 -8.30
CA ASN A 28 -11.03 1.75 -8.66
C ASN A 28 -11.62 0.36 -8.91
N CYS A 29 -10.91 -0.69 -8.52
CA CYS A 29 -11.36 -2.07 -8.71
C CYS A 29 -12.20 -2.61 -7.53
N GLY A 30 -12.17 -1.93 -6.37
CA GLY A 30 -12.97 -2.24 -5.19
C GLY A 30 -12.61 -3.55 -4.47
N ARG A 31 -11.75 -4.39 -5.06
CA ARG A 31 -11.29 -5.66 -4.48
C ARG A 31 -10.42 -5.45 -3.24
N ALA A 32 -10.35 -6.47 -2.39
CA ALA A 32 -9.41 -6.49 -1.27
C ALA A 32 -7.98 -6.33 -1.80
N ALA A 33 -7.24 -5.39 -1.25
CA ALA A 33 -5.83 -5.22 -1.54
C ALA A 33 -5.02 -6.22 -0.71
N THR A 34 -4.14 -6.92 -1.39
CA THR A 34 -3.21 -7.90 -0.80
C THR A 34 -1.76 -7.49 -0.99
N LEU A 35 -1.52 -6.48 -1.83
CA LEU A 35 -0.20 -6.01 -2.25
C LEU A 35 -0.11 -4.50 -2.08
N LEU A 36 1.12 -3.99 -2.02
CA LEU A 36 1.41 -2.56 -1.94
C LEU A 36 2.23 -2.12 -3.15
N CYS A 37 2.25 -0.81 -3.42
CA CYS A 37 3.06 -0.23 -4.48
C CYS A 37 4.47 0.12 -3.96
N ASP A 38 5.49 -0.60 -4.42
CA ASP A 38 6.88 -0.45 -3.95
C ASP A 38 7.69 0.63 -4.67
N PHE A 39 7.02 1.52 -5.40
CA PHE A 39 7.70 2.54 -6.19
C PHE A 39 8.37 3.56 -5.27
N PRO A 40 9.69 3.81 -5.41
CA PRO A 40 10.41 4.74 -4.55
C PRO A 40 10.07 6.19 -4.91
N ILE A 41 9.55 6.91 -3.92
CA ILE A 41 9.22 8.32 -4.00
C ILE A 41 10.32 9.11 -3.31
N GLN A 42 11.10 9.86 -4.07
CA GLN A 42 12.10 10.81 -3.56
C GLN A 42 11.48 12.21 -3.55
N ASN A 43 10.64 12.49 -2.55
CA ASN A 43 10.08 13.84 -2.38
C ASN A 43 11.00 14.76 -1.57
N GLU A 44 11.84 14.18 -0.71
CA GLU A 44 12.69 14.91 0.24
C GLU A 44 14.10 14.31 0.26
N PRO A 45 15.16 15.14 0.36
CA PRO A 45 16.53 14.63 0.46
C PRO A 45 16.71 13.81 1.73
N GLY A 46 17.18 12.56 1.59
CA GLY A 46 17.46 11.67 2.71
C GLY A 46 16.28 10.85 3.24
N VAL A 47 15.07 11.01 2.68
CA VAL A 47 13.90 10.20 3.05
C VAL A 47 13.61 9.18 1.95
N TYR A 48 13.80 7.90 2.26
CA TYR A 48 13.33 6.81 1.40
C TYR A 48 11.88 6.50 1.75
N LYS A 49 10.96 6.83 0.84
CA LYS A 49 9.54 6.51 0.98
C LYS A 49 9.06 5.71 -0.23
N THR A 50 8.16 4.78 -0.02
CA THR A 50 7.47 4.04 -1.07
C THR A 50 6.06 4.60 -1.26
N CYS A 51 5.47 4.36 -2.43
CA CYS A 51 4.11 4.82 -2.70
C CYS A 51 3.07 4.21 -1.74
N ASP A 52 3.28 2.95 -1.33
CA ASP A 52 2.45 2.20 -0.37
C ASP A 52 0.95 2.17 -0.72
N ARG A 53 0.60 2.40 -2.00
CA ARG A 53 -0.79 2.32 -2.44
C ARG A 53 -1.28 0.87 -2.35
N PRO A 54 -2.43 0.61 -1.71
CA PRO A 54 -3.03 -0.72 -1.66
C PRO A 54 -3.52 -1.17 -3.05
N LEU A 55 -3.04 -2.33 -3.48
CA LEU A 55 -3.32 -2.97 -4.77
C LEU A 55 -3.84 -4.39 -4.55
N CYS A 56 -4.75 -4.82 -5.43
CA CYS A 56 -5.08 -6.24 -5.55
C CYS A 56 -4.12 -6.91 -6.54
N ALA A 57 -4.03 -8.24 -6.49
CA ALA A 57 -3.19 -9.03 -7.41
C ALA A 57 -3.49 -8.75 -8.90
N SER A 58 -4.72 -8.39 -9.26
CA SER A 58 -5.09 -8.07 -10.65
C SER A 58 -4.66 -6.66 -11.09
N CYS A 59 -4.41 -5.74 -10.17
CA CYS A 59 -4.03 -4.35 -10.46
C CYS A 59 -2.56 -4.05 -10.13
N ALA A 60 -1.86 -5.00 -9.53
CA ALA A 60 -0.43 -4.95 -9.32
C ALA A 60 0.30 -5.35 -10.60
N HIS A 61 1.30 -4.57 -10.98
CA HIS A 61 2.23 -4.91 -12.05
C HIS A 61 3.55 -5.37 -11.44
N GLU A 62 3.90 -6.64 -11.66
CA GLU A 62 5.18 -7.19 -11.21
C GLU A 62 6.32 -6.67 -12.08
N MET A 63 7.27 -5.98 -11.44
CA MET A 63 8.46 -5.41 -12.09
C MET A 63 9.74 -6.18 -11.77
N GLY A 64 9.64 -7.19 -10.91
CA GLY A 64 10.74 -8.02 -10.46
C GLY A 64 10.33 -8.86 -9.26
N PRO A 65 11.27 -9.64 -8.69
CA PRO A 65 10.99 -10.48 -7.54
C PRO A 65 10.50 -9.62 -6.38
N ASP A 66 9.29 -9.89 -5.91
CA ASP A 66 8.66 -9.21 -4.77
C ASP A 66 8.60 -7.67 -4.92
N ARG A 67 8.40 -7.18 -6.17
CA ARG A 67 8.19 -5.75 -6.44
C ARG A 67 6.98 -5.54 -7.30
N HIS A 68 6.04 -4.75 -6.77
CA HIS A 68 4.77 -4.51 -7.42
C HIS A 68 4.49 -3.01 -7.54
N TYR A 69 4.20 -2.56 -8.76
CA TYR A 69 3.87 -1.16 -9.02
C TYR A 69 2.39 -1.00 -9.35
N CYS A 70 1.83 0.15 -8.98
CA CYS A 70 0.54 0.58 -9.48
C CYS A 70 0.66 0.98 -10.96
N ARG A 71 -0.45 0.94 -11.69
CA ARG A 71 -0.48 1.30 -13.12
C ARG A 71 0.25 2.62 -13.44
N VAL A 72 0.04 3.65 -12.62
CA VAL A 72 0.65 4.97 -12.81
C VAL A 72 2.18 4.88 -12.75
N HIS A 73 2.71 4.20 -11.73
CA HIS A 73 4.16 4.04 -11.56
C HIS A 73 4.77 3.03 -12.54
N TRP A 74 4.00 2.05 -12.99
CA TRP A 74 4.40 1.15 -14.07
C TRP A 74 4.60 1.91 -15.38
N GLU A 75 3.63 2.75 -15.78
CA GLU A 75 3.73 3.61 -16.96
C GLU A 75 4.91 4.59 -16.84
N TYR A 76 5.10 5.21 -15.66
CA TYR A 76 6.23 6.10 -15.40
C TYR A 76 7.59 5.39 -15.53
N GLN A 77 7.74 4.20 -14.92
CA GLN A 77 9.00 3.47 -14.94
C GLN A 77 9.36 3.03 -16.37
N ARG A 78 8.39 2.55 -17.14
CA ARG A 78 8.59 2.20 -18.56
C ARG A 78 9.02 3.41 -19.39
N ALA A 79 8.41 4.58 -19.15
CA ALA A 79 8.80 5.81 -19.84
C ALA A 79 10.23 6.24 -19.47
N LYS A 80 10.61 6.10 -18.20
CA LYS A 80 11.96 6.40 -17.71
C LYS A 80 13.02 5.47 -18.32
N GLU A 81 12.73 4.18 -18.43
CA GLU A 81 13.61 3.19 -19.07
C GLU A 81 13.78 3.45 -20.57
N ALA A 82 12.70 3.83 -21.26
CA ALA A 82 12.75 4.23 -22.66
C ALA A 82 13.56 5.52 -22.87
N ALA A 83 13.51 6.46 -21.93
CA ALA A 83 14.32 7.68 -21.96
C ALA A 83 15.79 7.42 -21.63
N ALA A 84 16.09 6.49 -20.72
CA ALA A 84 17.46 6.12 -20.34
C ALA A 84 18.22 5.32 -21.41
N SER A 85 17.49 4.74 -22.39
CA SER A 85 18.06 3.99 -23.50
C SER A 85 18.35 4.85 -24.74
N ARG A 86 18.16 6.18 -24.65
CA ARG A 86 18.52 7.17 -25.69
C ARG A 86 19.70 8.01 -25.23
#